data_AF-A0A3L7VVN4-F1
#
_entry.id   AF-A0A3L7VVN4-F1
#
_cell.length_a   1.000
_cell.length_b   1.000
_cell.length_c   1.000
_cell.angle_alpha   90.00
_cell.angle_beta   90.00
_cell.angle_gamma   90.00
#
_symmetry.space_group_name_H-M   'P 1'
#
loop_
_entity.id
_entity.type
_entity.pdbx_description
1 polymer ?
#
loop_
_entity_poly.entity_id
_entity_poly.type
_entity_poly.pdbx_seq_one_letter_code
_entity_poly.pdbx_strand_id
1 'polypeptide(L)'
;MKRRVALVASLALVLAGCGSGLDAIHGSPKATPTDFAGLTKRFAKFNLSVDTVVSGDAGCSDQGLAPMAISFTIAGLGESSPLPARLYRFRNDASYTKLRATVDTCAAEWVTDPASLLMIDATPYVLVLEGATDQAFIDALRTSLYDAAGN
;
A
#
# COMPACT_ATOMS: atom_id res chain seq x y z
N MET A 1 5.99 37.29 -67.93
CA MET A 1 4.61 36.96 -67.52
C MET A 1 4.64 36.29 -66.14
N LYS A 2 3.89 36.82 -65.15
CA LYS A 2 3.30 36.13 -63.96
C LYS A 2 4.27 35.32 -63.06
N ARG A 3 4.45 35.60 -61.77
CA ARG A 3 3.42 35.52 -60.70
C ARG A 3 3.99 35.99 -59.35
N ARG A 4 3.15 36.66 -58.56
CA ARG A 4 3.26 36.94 -57.12
C ARG A 4 3.09 35.63 -56.31
N VAL A 5 3.83 35.42 -55.22
CA VAL A 5 3.44 34.63 -54.02
C VAL A 5 4.37 35.08 -52.87
N ALA A 6 3.98 35.97 -51.96
CA ALA A 6 3.11 35.80 -50.79
C ALA A 6 3.75 34.99 -49.63
N LEU A 7 4.21 35.75 -48.63
CA LEU A 7 4.21 35.52 -47.18
C LEU A 7 3.86 34.11 -46.68
N VAL A 8 4.80 33.45 -46.00
CA VAL A 8 4.50 32.34 -45.09
C VAL A 8 5.06 32.68 -43.72
N ALA A 9 4.19 33.22 -42.85
CA ALA A 9 4.42 33.30 -41.43
C ALA A 9 4.21 31.91 -40.83
N SER A 10 5.29 31.28 -40.38
CA SER A 10 5.26 29.96 -39.75
C SER A 10 4.60 30.08 -38.37
N LEU A 11 3.34 29.70 -38.32
CA LEU A 11 2.52 29.58 -37.12
C LEU A 11 3.06 28.44 -36.26
N ALA A 12 3.56 28.76 -35.07
CA ALA A 12 3.96 27.80 -34.05
C ALA A 12 2.74 26.98 -33.60
N LEU A 13 2.63 25.74 -34.07
CA LEU A 13 1.67 24.78 -33.54
C LEU A 13 2.17 24.32 -32.16
N VAL A 14 1.47 24.80 -31.15
CA VAL A 14 1.58 24.39 -29.74
C VAL A 14 1.35 22.88 -29.65
N LEU A 15 2.31 22.21 -29.00
CA LEU A 15 2.22 20.81 -28.57
C LEU A 15 1.03 20.63 -27.61
N ALA A 16 -0.14 20.34 -28.16
CA ALA A 16 -1.25 19.78 -27.40
C ALA A 16 -0.91 18.32 -27.11
N GLY A 17 -0.28 18.07 -25.95
CA GLY A 17 -0.16 16.72 -25.40
C GLY A 17 -1.56 16.12 -25.22
N CYS A 18 -1.72 14.84 -25.52
CA CYS A 18 -2.97 14.08 -25.46
C CYS A 18 -3.50 13.84 -24.03
N GLY A 19 -3.43 14.83 -23.14
CA GLY A 19 -4.21 14.85 -21.91
C GLY A 19 -5.60 15.36 -22.26
N SER A 20 -6.58 14.48 -22.30
CA SER A 20 -7.95 14.83 -22.66
C SER A 20 -8.45 15.87 -21.64
N GLY A 21 -9.12 16.94 -22.06
CA GLY A 21 -9.70 17.93 -21.14
C GLY A 21 -10.63 17.34 -20.07
N LEU A 22 -11.04 16.08 -20.23
CA LEU A 22 -11.75 15.26 -19.24
C LEU A 22 -10.91 14.93 -18.00
N ASP A 23 -9.60 14.68 -18.13
CA ASP A 23 -8.72 14.37 -16.98
C ASP A 23 -8.57 15.57 -16.03
N ALA A 24 -8.62 16.79 -16.57
CA ALA A 24 -8.62 18.03 -15.80
C ALA A 24 -9.93 18.27 -15.04
N ILE A 25 -11.05 17.70 -15.51
CA ILE A 25 -12.39 17.83 -14.90
C ILE A 25 -12.63 16.74 -13.87
N HIS A 26 -12.14 15.52 -14.11
CA HIS A 26 -12.37 14.35 -13.24
C HIS A 26 -11.26 14.09 -12.23
N GLY A 27 -10.12 14.79 -12.34
CA GLY A 27 -8.91 14.49 -11.59
C GLY A 27 -8.25 13.22 -12.12
N SER A 28 -6.94 13.08 -11.91
CA SER A 28 -6.24 11.85 -12.24
C SER A 28 -6.82 10.69 -11.42
N PRO A 29 -7.07 9.51 -12.03
CA PRO A 29 -7.59 8.37 -11.28
C PRO A 29 -6.60 7.99 -10.19
N LYS A 30 -7.09 7.84 -8.95
CA LYS A 30 -6.27 7.32 -7.85
C LYS A 30 -5.78 5.92 -8.23
N ALA A 31 -4.51 5.62 -7.99
CA ALA A 31 -3.97 4.30 -8.25
C ALA A 31 -4.76 3.24 -7.47
N THR A 32 -5.14 2.16 -8.14
CA THR A 32 -5.85 1.05 -7.51
C THR A 32 -4.93 0.34 -6.51
N PRO A 33 -5.41 0.07 -5.28
CA PRO A 33 -4.65 -0.72 -4.31
C PRO A 33 -4.22 -2.08 -4.91
N THR A 34 -2.94 -2.42 -4.75
CA THR A 34 -2.34 -3.63 -5.34
C THR A 34 -2.71 -4.90 -4.55
N ASP A 35 -2.53 -6.11 -5.07
CA ASP A 35 -2.76 -7.34 -4.29
C ASP A 35 -1.57 -7.66 -3.36
N PHE A 36 -1.65 -8.76 -2.60
CA PHE A 36 -0.56 -9.16 -1.70
C PHE A 36 0.76 -9.38 -2.46
N ALA A 37 0.71 -10.00 -3.64
CA ALA A 37 1.90 -10.19 -4.47
C ALA A 37 2.51 -8.87 -4.95
N GLY A 38 1.69 -7.85 -5.22
CA GLY A 38 2.14 -6.51 -5.53
C GLY A 38 2.74 -5.77 -4.34
N LEU A 39 2.26 -6.05 -3.12
CA LEU A 39 2.84 -5.53 -1.88
C LEU A 39 4.20 -6.19 -1.60
N THR A 40 4.32 -7.51 -1.73
CA THR A 40 5.62 -8.19 -1.51
C THR A 40 6.69 -7.74 -2.51
N LYS A 41 6.31 -7.43 -3.75
CA LYS A 41 7.22 -6.79 -4.72
C LYS A 41 7.71 -5.41 -4.26
N ARG A 42 6.90 -4.64 -3.52
CA ARG A 42 7.30 -3.34 -2.97
C ARG A 42 8.23 -3.51 -1.78
N PHE A 43 7.93 -4.43 -0.87
CA PHE A 43 8.84 -4.83 0.20
C PHE A 43 10.22 -5.22 -0.35
N ALA A 44 10.27 -6.02 -1.41
CA ALA A 44 11.52 -6.43 -2.04
C ALA A 44 12.37 -5.25 -2.58
N LYS A 45 11.77 -4.12 -2.99
CA LYS A 45 12.51 -2.91 -3.42
C LYS A 45 13.32 -2.30 -2.28
N PHE A 46 12.90 -2.54 -1.04
CA PHE A 46 13.57 -2.10 0.17
C PHE A 46 14.42 -3.21 0.79
N ASN A 47 14.73 -4.29 0.07
CA ASN A 47 15.44 -5.47 0.60
C ASN A 47 14.73 -6.13 1.80
N LEU A 48 13.40 -6.02 1.86
CA LEU A 48 12.59 -6.78 2.80
C LEU A 48 12.14 -8.08 2.15
N SER A 49 12.30 -9.20 2.87
CA SER A 49 11.84 -10.52 2.45
C SER A 49 10.57 -10.93 3.18
N VAL A 50 9.73 -11.70 2.50
CA VAL A 50 8.48 -12.27 3.05
C VAL A 50 8.54 -13.78 2.91
N ASP A 51 8.20 -14.49 3.98
CA ASP A 51 8.15 -15.95 4.05
C ASP A 51 6.95 -16.41 4.91
N THR A 52 6.71 -17.72 5.02
CA THR A 52 5.68 -18.33 5.88
C THR A 52 4.29 -17.74 5.64
N VAL A 53 3.92 -17.52 4.38
CA VAL A 53 2.64 -16.90 4.02
C VAL A 53 1.50 -17.88 4.28
N VAL A 54 0.57 -17.49 5.15
CA VAL A 54 -0.61 -18.25 5.53
C VAL A 54 -1.84 -17.34 5.41
N SER A 55 -2.94 -17.89 4.90
CA SER A 55 -4.21 -17.16 4.87
C SER A 55 -4.82 -17.12 6.26
N GLY A 56 -5.26 -15.93 6.66
CA GLY A 56 -5.98 -15.68 7.90
C GLY A 56 -5.10 -15.24 9.06
N ASP A 57 -5.73 -14.90 10.19
CA ASP A 57 -5.09 -14.63 11.47
C ASP A 57 -5.51 -15.68 12.50
N ALA A 58 -4.64 -16.64 12.77
CA ALA A 58 -4.90 -17.72 13.73
C ALA A 58 -4.95 -17.22 15.19
N GLY A 59 -4.47 -16.02 15.46
CA GLY A 59 -4.51 -15.39 16.78
C GLY A 59 -5.78 -14.57 17.02
N CYS A 60 -6.69 -14.46 16.04
CA CYS A 60 -7.93 -13.71 16.20
C CYS A 60 -9.17 -14.61 16.22
N SER A 61 -10.03 -14.40 17.22
CA SER A 61 -11.30 -15.10 17.40
C SER A 61 -12.44 -14.61 16.50
N ASP A 62 -12.34 -13.41 15.92
CA ASP A 62 -13.38 -12.83 15.05
C ASP A 62 -13.44 -13.56 13.70
N GLN A 63 -14.49 -14.36 13.50
CA GLN A 63 -14.68 -15.15 12.28
C GLN A 63 -14.99 -14.32 11.02
N GLY A 64 -15.37 -13.06 11.17
CA GLY A 64 -15.58 -12.13 10.06
C GLY A 64 -14.28 -11.48 9.60
N LEU A 65 -13.37 -11.19 10.52
CA LEU A 65 -12.12 -10.48 10.25
C LEU A 65 -10.92 -11.40 10.04
N ALA A 66 -10.81 -12.48 10.82
CA ALA A 66 -9.67 -13.40 10.74
C ALA A 66 -9.41 -13.91 9.31
N PRO A 67 -10.42 -14.31 8.50
CA PRO A 67 -10.18 -14.75 7.12
C PRO A 67 -9.72 -13.65 6.15
N MET A 68 -9.85 -12.37 6.53
CA MET A 68 -9.43 -11.23 5.72
C MET A 68 -7.93 -10.91 5.85
N ALA A 69 -7.27 -11.52 6.83
CA ALA A 69 -5.86 -11.34 7.08
C ALA A 69 -5.01 -12.25 6.20
N ILE A 70 -3.75 -11.86 6.02
CA ILE A 70 -2.67 -12.70 5.54
C ILE A 70 -1.58 -12.63 6.59
N SER A 71 -1.26 -13.77 7.21
CA SER A 71 -0.15 -13.90 8.15
C SER A 71 1.12 -14.28 7.40
N PHE A 72 2.25 -13.69 7.77
CA PHE A 72 3.55 -13.97 7.17
C PHE A 72 4.68 -13.58 8.12
N THR A 73 5.90 -14.00 7.82
CA THR A 73 7.12 -13.49 8.45
C THR A 73 7.81 -12.51 7.53
N ILE A 74 8.28 -11.38 8.05
CA ILE A 74 9.02 -10.36 7.32
C ILE A 74 10.38 -10.08 7.95
N ALA A 75 11.41 -9.93 7.14
CA ALA A 75 12.78 -9.70 7.60
C ALA A 75 13.53 -8.73 6.66
N GLY A 76 14.63 -8.18 7.13
CA GLY A 76 15.52 -7.32 6.35
C GLY A 76 15.83 -6.01 7.06
N LEU A 77 16.55 -5.13 6.37
CA LEU A 77 16.89 -3.76 6.81
C LEU A 77 17.27 -3.61 8.29
N GLY A 78 18.37 -4.23 8.72
CA GLY A 78 18.90 -4.00 10.08
C GLY A 78 18.09 -4.64 11.21
N GLU A 79 16.86 -5.10 10.94
CA GLU A 79 16.05 -5.83 11.91
C GLU A 79 16.71 -7.16 12.23
N SER A 80 16.88 -7.42 13.52
CA SER A 80 17.77 -8.49 14.02
C SER A 80 17.23 -9.89 13.78
N SER A 81 15.91 -10.03 13.65
CA SER A 81 15.23 -11.29 13.44
C SER A 81 13.96 -11.11 12.59
N PRO A 82 13.53 -12.15 11.85
CA PRO A 82 12.24 -12.12 11.16
C PRO A 82 11.08 -11.92 12.14
N LEU A 83 10.18 -11.00 11.80
CA LEU A 83 9.02 -10.68 12.63
C LEU A 83 7.73 -11.24 12.03
N PRO A 84 6.84 -11.85 12.83
CA PRO A 84 5.51 -12.22 12.39
C PRO A 84 4.67 -10.95 12.16
N ALA A 85 4.01 -10.90 11.01
CA ALA A 85 3.16 -9.79 10.60
C ALA A 85 1.81 -10.32 10.09
N ARG A 86 0.77 -9.50 10.26
CA ARG A 86 -0.57 -9.73 9.74
C ARG A 86 -0.97 -8.54 8.90
N LEU A 87 -1.31 -8.79 7.64
CA LEU A 87 -1.90 -7.79 6.76
C LEU A 87 -3.40 -8.03 6.66
N TYR A 88 -4.19 -7.10 7.18
CA TYR A 88 -5.62 -7.06 6.96
C TYR A 88 -5.91 -6.28 5.68
N ARG A 89 -6.58 -6.92 4.73
CA ARG A 89 -6.97 -6.30 3.46
C ARG A 89 -8.48 -6.16 3.37
N PHE A 90 -8.93 -4.92 3.27
CA PHE A 90 -10.35 -4.61 3.10
C PHE A 90 -10.72 -4.50 1.63
N ARG A 91 -11.99 -4.79 1.31
CA ARG A 91 -12.50 -4.68 -0.06
C ARG A 91 -12.45 -3.23 -0.58
N ASN A 92 -12.70 -2.27 0.30
CA ASN A 92 -12.79 -0.85 0.01
C ASN A 92 -12.74 -0.04 1.32
N ASP A 93 -12.68 1.29 1.17
CA ASP A 93 -12.63 2.26 2.26
C ASP A 93 -13.82 2.14 3.22
N ALA A 94 -15.02 1.85 2.70
CA ALA A 94 -16.21 1.66 3.55
C ALA A 94 -16.06 0.44 4.48
N SER A 95 -15.51 -0.66 3.96
CA SER A 95 -15.24 -1.87 4.76
C SER A 95 -14.12 -1.63 5.75
N TYR A 96 -13.06 -0.93 5.34
CA TYR A 96 -11.98 -0.49 6.23
C TYR A 96 -12.51 0.33 7.40
N THR A 97 -13.25 1.41 7.12
CA THR A 97 -13.79 2.30 8.17
C THR A 97 -14.69 1.55 9.15
N LYS A 98 -15.48 0.59 8.65
CA LYS A 98 -16.36 -0.22 9.51
C LYS A 98 -15.60 -1.18 10.43
N LEU A 99 -14.54 -1.81 9.92
CA LEU A 99 -13.88 -2.95 10.56
C LEU A 99 -12.53 -2.61 11.20
N ARG A 100 -12.03 -1.38 11.01
CA ARG A 100 -10.70 -0.97 11.48
C ARG A 100 -10.51 -1.20 12.98
N ALA A 101 -11.49 -0.83 13.80
CA ALA A 101 -11.40 -1.01 15.25
C ALA A 101 -11.40 -2.50 15.67
N THR A 102 -11.98 -3.39 14.85
CA THR A 102 -11.94 -4.83 15.08
C THR A 102 -10.52 -5.39 14.92
N VAL A 103 -9.67 -4.76 14.09
CA VAL A 103 -8.25 -5.12 13.99
C VAL A 103 -7.53 -4.91 15.31
N ASP A 104 -7.85 -3.84 16.05
CA ASP A 104 -7.25 -3.57 17.37
C ASP A 104 -7.62 -4.68 18.37
N THR A 105 -8.88 -5.14 18.30
CA THR A 105 -9.36 -6.25 19.14
C THR A 105 -8.63 -7.54 18.81
N CYS A 106 -8.49 -7.89 17.52
CA CYS A 106 -7.71 -9.05 17.10
C CYS A 106 -6.24 -8.96 17.55
N ALA A 107 -5.61 -7.79 17.41
CA ALA A 107 -4.21 -7.61 17.80
C ALA A 107 -4.03 -7.83 19.31
N ALA A 108 -4.95 -7.30 20.12
CA ALA A 108 -4.91 -7.47 21.57
C ALA A 108 -5.02 -8.93 22.05
N GLU A 109 -5.50 -9.86 21.21
CA GLU A 109 -5.60 -11.29 21.57
C GLU A 109 -4.24 -12.01 21.54
N TRP A 110 -3.28 -11.53 20.75
CA TRP A 110 -1.99 -12.21 20.55
C TRP A 110 -0.77 -11.35 20.85
N VAL A 111 -0.92 -10.04 20.99
CA VAL A 111 0.15 -9.13 21.42
C VAL A 111 0.59 -9.47 22.83
N THR A 112 1.90 -9.61 23.02
CA THR A 112 2.53 -9.91 24.32
C THR A 112 3.05 -8.65 25.00
N ASP A 113 3.61 -7.70 24.24
CA ASP A 113 4.05 -6.38 24.68
C ASP A 113 3.36 -5.27 23.87
N PRO A 114 2.29 -4.67 24.41
CA PRO A 114 1.57 -3.59 23.75
C PRO A 114 2.42 -2.36 23.42
N ALA A 115 3.54 -2.13 24.13
CA ALA A 115 4.42 -1.00 23.84
C ALA A 115 5.24 -1.19 22.56
N SER A 116 5.40 -2.45 22.13
CA SER A 116 6.14 -2.83 20.91
C SER A 116 5.22 -3.09 19.71
N LEU A 117 3.91 -2.91 19.87
CA LEU A 117 2.93 -3.07 18.82
C LEU A 117 3.08 -1.96 17.76
N LEU A 118 3.29 -2.38 16.52
CA LEU A 118 3.31 -1.52 15.36
C LEU A 118 2.09 -1.80 14.50
N MET A 119 1.26 -0.78 14.31
CA MET A 119 0.18 -0.75 13.35
C MET A 119 0.44 0.32 12.30
N ILE A 120 0.32 -0.06 11.03
CA ILE A 120 0.45 0.87 9.91
C ILE A 120 -0.87 0.87 9.14
N ASP A 121 -1.50 2.03 9.12
CA ASP A 121 -2.76 2.30 8.46
C ASP A 121 -2.55 2.94 7.09
N ALA A 122 -2.91 2.22 6.03
CA ALA A 122 -2.87 2.70 4.65
C ALA A 122 -4.05 2.12 3.87
N THR A 123 -5.20 2.78 3.92
CA THR A 123 -6.46 2.30 3.35
C THR A 123 -6.29 1.77 1.92
N PRO A 124 -6.71 0.53 1.61
CA PRO A 124 -7.55 -0.38 2.41
C PRO A 124 -6.76 -1.45 3.18
N TYR A 125 -5.55 -1.13 3.64
CA TYR A 125 -4.67 -2.03 4.38
C TYR A 125 -4.48 -1.60 5.83
N VAL A 126 -4.35 -2.60 6.70
CA VAL A 126 -3.75 -2.44 8.03
C VAL A 126 -2.68 -3.52 8.17
N LEU A 127 -1.43 -3.09 8.36
CA LEU A 127 -0.34 -4.00 8.71
C LEU A 127 -0.15 -3.97 10.22
N VAL A 128 -0.05 -5.14 10.84
CA VAL A 128 0.16 -5.30 12.27
C VAL A 128 1.34 -6.22 12.51
N LEU A 129 2.28 -5.80 13.35
CA LEU A 129 3.40 -6.61 13.83
C LEU A 129 3.81 -6.14 15.23
N GLU A 130 4.61 -6.95 15.92
CA GLU A 130 5.13 -6.67 17.25
C GLU A 130 6.66 -6.73 17.22
N GLY A 131 7.32 -5.87 18.00
CA GLY A 131 8.76 -6.00 18.26
C GLY A 131 9.68 -5.40 17.20
N ALA A 132 9.17 -4.63 16.23
CA ALA A 132 10.03 -3.89 15.29
C ALA A 132 10.81 -2.80 16.02
N THR A 133 12.13 -2.77 15.83
CA THR A 133 13.03 -1.84 16.54
C THR A 133 13.85 -0.98 15.59
N ASP A 134 14.13 -1.46 14.36
CA ASP A 134 14.89 -0.70 13.38
C ASP A 134 14.01 0.33 12.65
N GLN A 135 14.43 1.60 12.68
CA GLN A 135 13.64 2.68 12.08
C GLN A 135 13.58 2.60 10.55
N ALA A 136 14.66 2.17 9.89
CA ALA A 136 14.69 2.04 8.43
C ALA A 136 13.78 0.90 7.96
N PHE A 137 13.72 -0.19 8.73
CA PHE A 137 12.74 -1.26 8.53
C PHE A 137 11.31 -0.73 8.64
N ILE A 138 10.97 -0.01 9.72
CA ILE A 138 9.63 0.56 9.93
C ILE A 138 9.24 1.53 8.81
N ASP A 139 10.16 2.40 8.39
CA ASP A 139 9.90 3.37 7.33
C ASP A 139 9.72 2.71 5.96
N ALA A 140 10.47 1.63 5.69
CA ALA A 140 10.29 0.83 4.49
C ALA A 140 8.93 0.11 4.46
N LEU A 141 8.46 -0.40 5.61
CA LEU A 141 7.12 -0.97 5.74
C LEU A 141 6.04 0.07 5.44
N ARG A 142 6.12 1.26 6.06
CA ARG A 142 5.17 2.36 5.81
C ARG A 142 5.14 2.73 4.34
N THR A 143 6.31 3.01 3.77
CA THR A 143 6.44 3.44 2.38
C THR A 143 5.86 2.39 1.43
N SER A 144 6.22 1.12 1.63
CA SER A 144 5.68 0.03 0.81
C SER A 144 4.16 -0.11 0.89
N LEU A 145 3.59 0.12 2.09
CA LEU A 145 2.16 0.00 2.31
C LEU A 145 1.38 1.18 1.70
N TYR A 146 1.88 2.41 1.83
CA TYR A 146 1.28 3.59 1.19
C TYR A 146 1.37 3.50 -0.35
N ASP A 147 2.53 3.12 -0.89
CA ASP A 147 2.70 2.85 -2.32
C ASP A 147 1.78 1.74 -2.84
N ALA A 148 1.48 0.74 -2.01
CA ALA A 148 0.57 -0.34 -2.32
C ALA A 148 -0.90 0.11 -2.28
N ALA A 149 -1.23 1.05 -1.40
CA ALA A 149 -2.54 1.67 -1.26
C ALA A 149 -2.81 2.74 -2.34
N GLY A 150 -1.78 3.17 -3.07
CA GLY A 150 -1.88 4.25 -4.06
C GLY A 150 -1.99 5.63 -3.41
N ASN A 151 -1.32 5.83 -2.28
CA ASN A 151 -1.25 7.07 -1.52
C ASN A 151 0.15 7.68 -1.60
#